data_AF-A0A8T4VHH2-F1
#
_entry.id   AF-A0A8T4VHH2-F1
#
_cell.length_a   1.000
_cell.length_b   1.000
_cell.length_c   1.000
_cell.angle_alpha   90.00
_cell.angle_beta   90.00
_cell.angle_gamma   90.00
#
_symmetry.space_group_name_H-M   'P 1'
#
loop_
_entity.id
_entity.type
_entity.pdbx_description
1 polymer ?
#
loop_
_entity_poly.entity_id
_entity_poly.type
_entity_poly.pdbx_seq_one_letter_code
_entity_poly.pdbx_strand_id
1 'polypeptide(L)'
;METPLELAESQLIDLEKELNNLKLQSESKQAERILSNHGWMTIVFEEKLIPKSKNFKDSLVKIKNSYGNSFKMTTQFDAPLAHCDEIHKLLNELLYLYKIRANSIDLKLKFNNNIPKIMNNFNSLRNRFYIVKGNVSRTNKVDEEDLFF
;
A
#
# COMPACT_ATOMS: atom_id res chain seq x y z
N MET A 1 -9.36 6.04 -21.51
CA MET A 1 -9.56 6.42 -20.09
C MET A 1 -9.25 5.20 -19.26
N GLU A 2 -8.47 5.34 -18.20
CA GLU A 2 -8.16 4.26 -17.26
C GLU A 2 -9.36 4.08 -16.32
N THR A 3 -9.83 2.84 -16.13
CA THR A 3 -10.90 2.53 -15.18
C THR A 3 -10.42 2.70 -13.73
N PRO A 4 -11.33 2.90 -12.76
CA PRO A 4 -10.93 2.96 -11.35
C PRO A 4 -10.11 1.74 -10.87
N LEU A 5 -10.38 0.55 -11.43
CA LEU A 5 -9.64 -0.68 -11.13
C LEU A 5 -8.22 -0.69 -11.72
N GLU A 6 -8.06 -0.24 -12.97
CA GLU A 6 -6.75 -0.14 -13.63
C GLU A 6 -5.87 0.91 -12.92
N LEU A 7 -6.46 2.05 -12.54
CA LEU A 7 -5.77 3.08 -11.76
C LEU A 7 -5.29 2.52 -10.41
N ALA A 8 -6.14 1.77 -9.70
CA ALA A 8 -5.76 1.15 -8.44
C ALA A 8 -4.63 0.12 -8.60
N GLU A 9 -4.66 -0.67 -9.68
CA GLU A 9 -3.59 -1.63 -9.99
C GLU A 9 -2.26 -0.92 -10.29
N SER A 10 -2.29 0.13 -11.11
CA SER A 10 -1.13 0.98 -11.40
C SER A 10 -0.52 1.54 -10.11
N GLN A 11 -1.36 2.07 -9.21
CA GLN A 11 -0.93 2.57 -7.90
C GLN A 11 -0.37 1.48 -6.98
N LEU A 12 -0.91 0.27 -7.03
CA LEU A 12 -0.41 -0.88 -6.27
C LEU A 12 1.00 -1.27 -6.71
N ILE A 13 1.22 -1.35 -8.04
CA ILE A 13 2.53 -1.65 -8.64
C ILE A 13 3.56 -0.57 -8.28
N ASP A 14 3.15 0.68 -8.34
CA ASP A 14 3.98 1.81 -7.93
C ASP A 14 4.39 1.74 -6.45
N LEU A 15 3.45 1.39 -5.58
CA LEU A 15 3.72 1.19 -4.16
C LEU A 15 4.66 -0.01 -3.94
N GLU A 16 4.46 -1.11 -4.65
CA GLU A 16 5.34 -2.29 -4.60
C GLU A 16 6.79 -1.91 -4.90
N LYS A 17 7.00 -1.12 -5.95
CA LYS A 17 8.33 -0.68 -6.37
C LYS A 17 9.02 0.11 -5.26
N GLU A 18 8.34 1.08 -4.64
CA GLU A 18 8.93 1.89 -3.57
C GLU A 18 9.17 1.08 -2.29
N LEU A 19 8.28 0.15 -1.94
CA LEU A 19 8.47 -0.75 -0.80
C LEU A 19 9.66 -1.69 -1.00
N ASN A 20 9.82 -2.25 -2.20
CA ASN A 20 10.97 -3.07 -2.55
C ASN A 20 12.27 -2.25 -2.54
N ASN A 21 12.25 -1.01 -3.02
CA ASN A 21 13.40 -0.10 -2.92
C ASN A 21 13.80 0.15 -1.46
N LEU A 22 12.82 0.45 -0.60
CA LEU A 22 13.06 0.65 0.83
C LEU A 22 13.67 -0.59 1.49
N LYS A 23 13.12 -1.78 1.20
CA LYS A 23 13.65 -3.05 1.68
C LYS A 23 15.10 -3.25 1.25
N LEU A 24 15.39 -3.09 -0.04
CA LEU A 24 16.74 -3.22 -0.60
C LEU A 24 17.73 -2.27 0.07
N GLN A 25 17.32 -1.01 0.31
CA GLN A 25 18.16 -0.03 0.99
C GLN A 25 18.48 -0.47 2.42
N SER A 26 17.51 -1.01 3.14
CA SER A 26 17.67 -1.49 4.52
C SER A 26 18.52 -2.76 4.64
N GLU A 27 18.59 -3.58 3.59
CA GLU A 27 19.35 -4.84 3.55
C GLU A 27 20.71 -4.70 2.87
N SER A 28 21.00 -3.55 2.26
CA SER A 28 22.24 -3.33 1.50
C SER A 28 23.49 -3.23 2.40
N LYS A 29 24.67 -3.47 1.81
CA LYS A 29 25.96 -3.22 2.49
C LYS A 29 26.16 -1.76 2.90
N GLN A 30 25.40 -0.84 2.30
CA GLN A 30 25.43 0.59 2.60
C GLN A 30 24.24 1.03 3.46
N ALA A 31 23.47 0.09 4.03
CA ALA A 31 22.25 0.39 4.76
C ALA A 31 22.48 1.42 5.88
N GLU A 32 23.56 1.30 6.64
CA GLU A 32 23.86 2.23 7.73
C GLU A 32 24.06 3.67 7.22
N ARG A 33 24.79 3.86 6.11
CA ARG A 33 24.99 5.17 5.47
C ARG A 33 23.69 5.75 4.92
N ILE A 34 22.86 4.90 4.33
CA ILE A 34 21.60 5.30 3.71
C ILE A 34 20.57 5.67 4.79
N LEU A 35 20.36 4.77 5.76
CA LEU A 35 19.39 4.93 6.82
C LEU A 35 19.76 6.03 7.83
N SER A 36 21.04 6.40 7.94
CA SER A 36 21.48 7.54 8.76
C SER A 36 21.33 8.89 8.06
N ASN A 37 20.94 8.93 6.79
CA ASN A 37 20.64 10.18 6.11
C ASN A 37 19.19 10.60 6.37
N HIS A 38 18.96 11.29 7.49
CA HIS A 38 17.61 11.69 7.91
C HIS A 38 16.89 12.56 6.88
N GLY A 39 17.59 13.48 6.21
CA GLY A 39 16.97 14.37 5.23
C GLY A 39 16.45 13.59 4.03
N TRP A 40 17.28 12.73 3.45
CA TRP A 40 16.90 11.90 2.32
C TRP A 40 15.80 10.89 2.69
N MET A 41 15.91 10.22 3.84
CA MET A 41 14.89 9.27 4.29
C MET A 41 13.55 9.95 4.54
N THR A 42 13.54 11.15 5.13
CA THR A 42 12.32 11.94 5.33
C THR A 42 11.62 12.20 3.99
N ILE A 43 12.37 12.61 2.96
CA ILE A 43 11.85 12.82 1.60
C ILE A 43 11.26 11.51 1.04
N VAL A 44 11.96 10.39 1.18
CA VAL A 44 11.48 9.07 0.71
C VAL A 44 10.13 8.71 1.35
N PHE A 45 9.95 8.96 2.65
CA PHE A 45 8.68 8.70 3.31
C PHE A 45 7.59 9.69 2.90
N GLU A 46 7.85 11.00 2.98
CA GLU A 46 6.85 12.06 2.82
C GLU A 46 6.42 12.26 1.37
N GLU A 47 7.32 12.08 0.40
CA GLU A 47 7.03 12.37 -1.01
C GLU A 47 6.74 11.11 -1.82
N LYS A 48 7.14 9.92 -1.35
CA LYS A 48 6.97 8.67 -2.10
C LYS A 48 6.08 7.67 -1.40
N LEU A 49 6.53 7.12 -0.27
CA LEU A 49 5.89 5.95 0.34
C LEU A 49 4.50 6.25 0.92
N ILE A 50 4.40 7.28 1.77
CA ILE A 50 3.14 7.65 2.44
C ILE A 50 2.09 8.13 1.42
N PRO A 51 2.42 9.04 0.48
CA PRO A 51 1.46 9.44 -0.56
C PRO A 51 1.00 8.29 -1.43
N LYS A 52 1.90 7.40 -1.90
CA LYS A 52 1.51 6.26 -2.75
C LYS A 52 0.62 5.27 -1.99
N SER A 53 0.94 4.97 -0.73
CA SER A 53 0.09 4.14 0.14
C SER A 53 -1.30 4.74 0.32
N LYS A 54 -1.38 6.06 0.56
CA LYS A 54 -2.66 6.77 0.71
C LYS A 54 -3.47 6.76 -0.59
N ASN A 55 -2.84 7.08 -1.72
CA ASN A 55 -3.50 7.12 -3.03
C ASN A 55 -4.13 5.77 -3.38
N PHE A 56 -3.40 4.68 -3.17
CA PHE A 56 -3.94 3.34 -3.40
C PHE A 56 -5.15 3.03 -2.49
N LYS A 57 -5.05 3.35 -1.19
CA LYS A 57 -6.17 3.20 -0.25
C LYS A 57 -7.39 4.01 -0.70
N ASP A 58 -7.20 5.27 -1.06
CA ASP A 58 -8.27 6.16 -1.50
C ASP A 58 -8.97 5.62 -2.76
N SER A 59 -8.20 5.04 -3.69
CA SER A 59 -8.77 4.34 -4.86
C SER A 59 -9.60 3.12 -4.45
N LEU A 60 -9.13 2.29 -3.52
CA LEU A 60 -9.93 1.17 -3.01
C LEU A 60 -11.24 1.62 -2.36
N VAL A 61 -11.21 2.71 -1.59
CA VAL A 61 -12.43 3.29 -0.98
C VAL A 61 -13.39 3.79 -2.05
N LYS A 62 -12.90 4.47 -3.09
CA LYS A 62 -13.73 4.92 -4.22
C LYS A 62 -14.42 3.75 -4.93
N ILE A 63 -13.67 2.68 -5.19
CA ILE A 63 -14.24 1.46 -5.81
C ILE A 63 -15.25 0.81 -4.86
N LYS A 64 -14.95 0.67 -3.57
CA LYS A 64 -15.90 0.15 -2.57
C LYS A 64 -17.22 0.93 -2.60
N ASN A 65 -17.14 2.26 -2.63
CA ASN A 65 -18.31 3.13 -2.58
C ASN A 65 -19.17 3.06 -3.85
N SER A 66 -18.62 2.72 -5.03
CA SER A 66 -19.43 2.51 -6.23
C SER A 66 -20.35 1.29 -6.12
N TYR A 67 -20.04 0.36 -5.21
CA TYR A 67 -20.89 -0.80 -4.88
C TYR A 67 -21.70 -0.60 -3.59
N GLY A 68 -21.95 0.64 -3.16
CA GLY A 68 -22.57 0.95 -1.86
C GLY A 68 -23.89 0.22 -1.56
N ASN A 69 -24.64 -0.18 -2.59
CA ASN A 69 -25.89 -0.93 -2.46
C ASN A 69 -25.70 -2.47 -2.36
N SER A 70 -24.48 -2.98 -2.57
CA SER A 70 -24.16 -4.41 -2.56
C SER A 70 -23.27 -4.77 -1.37
N PHE A 71 -23.92 -5.14 -0.26
CA PHE A 71 -23.22 -5.53 0.98
C PHE A 71 -22.15 -6.59 0.73
N LYS A 72 -22.48 -7.65 -0.03
CA LYS A 72 -21.55 -8.75 -0.40
C LYS A 72 -20.32 -8.27 -1.16
N MET A 73 -20.42 -7.19 -1.94
CA MET A 73 -19.26 -6.62 -2.65
C MET A 73 -18.45 -5.72 -1.73
N THR A 74 -19.11 -4.88 -0.93
CA THR A 74 -18.42 -3.93 -0.04
C THR A 74 -17.56 -4.61 1.03
N THR A 75 -17.99 -5.76 1.58
CA THR A 75 -17.23 -6.50 2.61
C THR A 75 -15.92 -7.09 2.09
N GLN A 76 -15.79 -7.29 0.77
CA GLN A 76 -14.55 -7.79 0.16
C GLN A 76 -13.40 -6.78 0.22
N PHE A 77 -13.73 -5.49 0.43
CA PHE A 77 -12.74 -4.42 0.54
C PHE A 77 -12.21 -4.22 1.97
N ASP A 78 -12.89 -4.77 2.99
CA ASP A 78 -12.53 -4.50 4.40
C ASP A 78 -11.13 -5.00 4.75
N ALA A 79 -10.78 -6.22 4.34
CA ALA A 79 -9.45 -6.78 4.57
C ALA A 79 -8.33 -6.05 3.78
N PRO A 80 -8.47 -5.77 2.47
CA PRO A 80 -7.54 -4.88 1.76
C PRO A 80 -7.34 -3.53 2.45
N LEU A 81 -8.42 -2.86 2.87
CA LEU A 81 -8.34 -1.54 3.52
C LEU A 81 -7.62 -1.63 4.87
N ALA A 82 -7.87 -2.67 5.66
CA ALA A 82 -7.15 -2.90 6.91
C ALA A 82 -5.64 -3.11 6.70
N HIS A 83 -5.24 -3.82 5.64
CA HIS A 83 -3.81 -3.95 5.30
C HIS A 83 -3.21 -2.61 4.85
N CYS A 84 -3.96 -1.77 4.11
CA CYS A 84 -3.50 -0.41 3.80
C CYS A 84 -3.27 0.42 5.06
N ASP A 85 -4.17 0.34 6.04
CA ASP A 85 -4.05 1.07 7.30
C ASP A 85 -2.82 0.63 8.11
N GLU A 86 -2.57 -0.68 8.19
CA GLU A 86 -1.39 -1.18 8.89
C GLU A 86 -0.09 -0.78 8.18
N ILE A 87 -0.03 -0.84 6.84
CA ILE A 87 1.12 -0.34 6.08
C ILE A 87 1.34 1.15 6.37
N HIS A 88 0.28 1.95 6.30
CA HIS A 88 0.37 3.38 6.53
C HIS A 88 0.87 3.72 7.93
N LYS A 89 0.35 3.02 8.95
CA LYS A 89 0.81 3.14 10.34
C LYS A 89 2.30 2.82 10.48
N LEU A 90 2.75 1.68 9.95
CA LEU A 90 4.15 1.25 10.05
C LEU A 90 5.12 2.19 9.32
N LEU A 91 4.70 2.77 8.19
CA LEU A 91 5.47 3.80 7.47
C LEU A 91 5.57 5.10 8.28
N ASN A 92 4.48 5.54 8.91
CA ASN A 92 4.49 6.74 9.75
C ASN A 92 5.31 6.54 11.03
N GLU A 93 5.32 5.35 11.62
CA GLU A 93 6.21 5.03 12.75
C GLU A 93 7.69 5.19 12.36
N LEU A 94 8.08 4.76 11.16
CA LEU A 94 9.44 4.94 10.65
C LEU A 94 9.75 6.43 10.39
N LEU A 95 8.84 7.16 9.73
CA LEU A 95 8.99 8.59 9.49
C LEU A 95 9.15 9.37 10.80
N TYR A 96 8.37 9.03 11.83
CA TYR A 96 8.45 9.69 13.13
C TYR A 96 9.87 9.66 13.71
N LEU A 97 10.54 8.51 13.63
CA LEU A 97 11.93 8.36 14.09
C LEU A 97 12.88 9.31 13.35
N TYR A 98 12.64 9.53 12.05
CA TYR A 98 13.41 10.50 11.27
C TYR A 98 13.13 11.95 11.67
N LYS A 99 11.86 12.29 11.97
CA LYS A 99 11.47 13.63 12.43
C LYS A 99 12.10 13.98 13.77
N ILE A 100 12.19 13.03 14.70
CA ILE A 100 12.83 13.23 16.01
C ILE A 100 14.36 13.03 15.98
N ARG A 101 14.95 12.76 14.81
CA ARG A 101 16.38 12.44 14.64
C ARG A 101 16.86 11.34 15.59
N ALA A 102 16.11 10.24 15.63
CA ALA A 102 16.49 9.05 16.40
C ALA A 102 17.91 8.58 16.01
N ASN A 103 18.60 7.97 16.98
CA ASN A 103 19.94 7.43 16.76
C ASN A 103 19.91 6.19 15.85
N SER A 104 21.07 5.80 15.33
CA SER A 104 21.19 4.71 14.36
C SER A 104 20.76 3.35 14.91
N ILE A 105 20.91 3.11 16.22
CA ILE A 105 20.52 1.85 16.86
C ILE A 105 18.99 1.72 16.87
N ASP A 106 18.29 2.75 17.31
CA ASP A 106 16.82 2.77 17.34
C ASP A 106 16.21 2.66 15.94
N LEU A 107 16.80 3.39 14.97
CA LEU A 107 16.42 3.28 13.57
C LEU A 107 16.58 1.84 13.08
N LYS A 108 17.74 1.23 13.27
CA LYS A 108 18.01 -0.14 12.83
C LYS A 108 17.04 -1.16 13.45
N LEU A 109 16.79 -1.06 14.75
CA LEU A 109 15.85 -1.94 15.45
C LEU A 109 14.43 -1.81 14.88
N LYS A 110 13.99 -0.58 14.64
CA LYS A 110 12.66 -0.31 14.09
C LYS A 110 12.53 -0.74 12.63
N PHE A 111 13.55 -0.55 11.81
CA PHE A 111 13.58 -1.08 10.44
C PHE A 111 13.48 -2.60 10.41
N ASN A 112 14.29 -3.29 11.22
CA ASN A 112 14.28 -4.76 11.29
C ASN A 112 12.92 -5.32 11.73
N ASN A 113 12.17 -4.59 12.57
CA ASN A 113 10.83 -4.97 12.99
C ASN A 113 9.73 -4.59 11.98
N ASN A 114 9.78 -3.38 11.42
CA ASN A 114 8.68 -2.82 10.62
C ASN A 114 8.74 -3.25 9.15
N ILE A 115 9.93 -3.34 8.54
CA ILE A 115 10.05 -3.71 7.11
C ILE A 115 9.42 -5.08 6.81
N PRO A 116 9.70 -6.17 7.57
CA PRO A 116 9.06 -7.45 7.31
C PRO A 116 7.53 -7.41 7.44
N LYS A 117 7.01 -6.65 8.42
CA LYS A 117 5.57 -6.48 8.64
C LYS A 117 4.91 -5.70 7.51
N ILE A 118 5.56 -4.66 7.00
CA ILE A 118 5.10 -3.90 5.83
C ILE A 118 5.02 -4.83 4.63
N MET A 119 6.07 -5.61 4.35
CA MET A 119 6.08 -6.54 3.21
C MET A 119 5.03 -7.63 3.32
N ASN A 120 4.80 -8.18 4.52
CA ASN A 120 3.76 -9.19 4.74
C ASN A 120 2.35 -8.62 4.54
N ASN A 121 2.09 -7.42 5.04
CA ASN A 121 0.82 -6.73 4.77
C ASN A 121 0.66 -6.42 3.28
N PHE A 122 1.72 -5.96 2.62
CA PHE A 122 1.68 -5.64 1.19
C PHE A 122 1.41 -6.87 0.33
N ASN A 123 2.06 -8.00 0.60
CA ASN A 123 1.79 -9.26 -0.12
C ASN A 123 0.34 -9.73 0.08
N SER A 124 -0.16 -9.64 1.32
CA SER A 124 -1.56 -9.98 1.64
C SER A 124 -2.54 -9.05 0.93
N LEU A 125 -2.26 -7.75 0.94
CA LEU A 125 -3.02 -6.72 0.24
C LEU A 125 -3.08 -6.98 -1.26
N ARG A 126 -1.92 -7.24 -1.88
CA ARG A 126 -1.80 -7.53 -3.31
C ARG A 126 -2.65 -8.73 -3.71
N ASN A 127 -2.50 -9.84 -2.99
CA ASN A 127 -3.28 -11.05 -3.27
C ASN A 127 -4.79 -10.80 -3.15
N ARG A 128 -5.23 -10.08 -2.11
CA ARG A 128 -6.64 -9.76 -1.92
C ARG A 128 -7.16 -8.77 -2.96
N PHE A 129 -6.36 -7.79 -3.37
CA PHE A 129 -6.73 -6.87 -4.43
C PHE A 129 -7.02 -7.62 -5.74
N TYR A 130 -6.17 -8.56 -6.13
CA TYR A 130 -6.41 -9.35 -7.35
C TYR A 130 -7.69 -10.22 -7.27
N ILE A 131 -8.03 -10.72 -6.07
CA ILE A 131 -9.31 -11.41 -5.83
C ILE A 131 -10.48 -10.43 -6.03
N VAL A 132 -10.42 -9.26 -5.40
CA VAL A 132 -11.46 -8.22 -5.51
C VAL A 132 -11.62 -7.77 -6.97
N LYS A 133 -10.52 -7.47 -7.66
CA LYS A 133 -10.51 -7.12 -9.09
C LYS A 133 -11.22 -8.19 -9.91
N GLY A 134 -10.88 -9.46 -9.71
CA GLY A 134 -11.52 -10.58 -10.41
C GLY A 134 -13.01 -10.75 -10.12
N ASN A 135 -13.47 -10.43 -8.91
CA ASN A 135 -14.88 -10.49 -8.54
C ASN A 135 -15.66 -9.30 -9.11
N VAL A 136 -15.08 -8.11 -9.09
CA VAL A 136 -15.67 -6.91 -9.70
C VAL A 136 -15.82 -7.09 -11.21
N SER A 137 -14.77 -7.52 -11.90
CA SER A 137 -14.82 -7.73 -13.36
C SER A 137 -15.85 -8.79 -13.77
N ARG A 138 -16.12 -9.80 -12.91
CA ARG A 138 -17.19 -10.78 -13.15
C ARG A 138 -18.58 -10.18 -12.97
N THR A 139 -18.77 -9.36 -11.94
CA THR A 139 -20.07 -8.72 -11.66
C THR A 139 -20.49 -7.82 -12.80
N ASN A 140 -19.59 -6.97 -13.29
CA ASN A 140 -19.90 -6.05 -14.40
C ASN A 140 -20.26 -6.78 -15.71
N LYS A 141 -19.70 -7.97 -15.96
CA LYS A 141 -20.07 -8.77 -17.14
C LYS A 141 -21.48 -9.35 -17.07
N VAL A 142 -21.91 -9.76 -15.87
CA VAL A 142 -23.28 -10.27 -15.68
C VAL A 142 -24.28 -9.14 -15.90
N ASP A 143 -24.02 -7.95 -15.36
CA ASP A 143 -24.89 -6.78 -15.55
C ASP A 143 -24.97 -6.34 -17.02
N GLU A 144 -23.87 -6.50 -17.80
CA GLU A 144 -23.87 -6.25 -19.24
C GLU A 144 -24.71 -7.29 -20.01
N GLU A 145 -24.60 -8.58 -19.69
CA GLU A 145 -25.37 -9.65 -20.34
C GLU A 145 -26.88 -9.53 -20.06
N ASP A 146 -27.29 -9.17 -18.84
CA ASP A 146 -28.69 -8.97 -18.45
C ASP A 146 -29.35 -7.76 -19.17
N LEU A 147 -28.57 -6.82 -19.71
CA LEU A 147 -29.08 -5.69 -20.50
C LEU A 147 -29.41 -6.05 -21.96
N PHE A 148 -29.01 -7.25 -22.43
CA PHE A 148 -29.23 -7.71 -23.80
C PHE A 148 -30.31 -8.81 -23.92
N PHE A 149 -31.03 -9.12 -22.85
CA PHE A 149 -32.15 -10.06 -22.82
C PHE A 149 -33.49 -9.40 -22.48
#